data_AF-B5Z689-F1
#
_entry.id   AF-B5Z689-F1
#
_cell.length_a   1.000
_cell.length_b   1.000
_cell.length_c   1.000
_cell.angle_alpha   90.00
_cell.angle_beta   90.00
_cell.angle_gamma   90.00
#
_symmetry.space_group_name_H-M   'P 1'
#
loop_
_entity.id
_entity.type
_entity.pdbx_description
1 polymer ?
#
loop_
_entity_poly.entity_id
_entity_poly.type
_entity_poly.pdbx_seq_one_letter_code
_entity_poly.pdbx_strand_id
1 'polypeptide(L)'
;MADSLAGIDQVTSLHKNNELQLLCFRLGKNKDLYAVNVFKIREVVKYHGNLTIISHENNSLVEGLIIIRELTIPLIDMKKWFYYDSQNKNKDLRPYRIEKEKGEDDIVMICEFSRWTIGVRIYEADRILSKKWTEMEQSAGLGGSAGNNKLVSRTRYFDGRLVQVVDIEKMLIDVFPWIEDEKHSDLETLSKIHSNQCVLLADDSPSVLKTMQMILDKLGVKHIDFINGKTLLEHLFNPTTDVSNIGLIITDLEMPEASGFEVIKQVKNNPLTSKIPIVVNSSMSGSSNEDMARSLKADDFISKSNPKDIQRVVKQFLELA
;
A
#
# COMPACT_ATOMS: atom_id res chain seq x y z
N MET A 1 -18.03 21.02 6.11
CA MET A 1 -17.44 20.65 7.41
C MET A 1 -18.14 19.46 8.08
N ALA A 2 -19.44 19.21 7.84
CA ALA A 2 -20.12 18.04 8.42
C ALA A 2 -19.78 16.70 7.71
N ASP A 3 -19.56 16.70 6.39
CA ASP A 3 -19.27 15.47 5.62
C ASP A 3 -17.87 14.89 5.88
N SER A 4 -16.88 15.71 6.25
CA SER A 4 -15.52 15.23 6.54
C SER A 4 -15.44 14.47 7.86
N LEU A 5 -16.22 14.89 8.88
CA LEU A 5 -16.25 14.24 10.19
C LEU A 5 -16.96 12.88 10.15
N ALA A 6 -18.04 12.75 9.36
CA ALA A 6 -18.76 11.49 9.20
C ALA A 6 -17.92 10.41 8.49
N GLY A 7 -17.12 10.80 7.48
CA GLY A 7 -16.18 9.89 6.81
C GLY A 7 -15.03 9.45 7.73
N ILE A 8 -14.50 10.36 8.54
CA ILE A 8 -13.46 10.08 9.54
C ILE A 8 -13.99 9.10 10.59
N ASP A 9 -15.18 9.30 11.15
CA ASP A 9 -15.73 8.41 12.18
C ASP A 9 -15.98 6.99 11.65
N GLN A 10 -16.41 6.84 10.39
CA GLN A 10 -16.65 5.54 9.78
C GLN A 10 -15.32 4.78 9.57
N VAL A 11 -14.30 5.44 9.01
CA VAL A 11 -12.94 4.89 8.83
C VAL A 11 -12.26 4.60 10.18
N THR A 12 -12.39 5.51 11.16
CA THR A 12 -11.87 5.31 12.53
C THR A 12 -12.55 4.13 13.22
N SER A 13 -13.85 3.90 13.00
CA SER A 13 -14.59 2.75 13.56
C SER A 13 -14.18 1.42 12.93
N LEU A 14 -13.85 1.42 11.63
CA LEU A 14 -13.38 0.25 10.90
C LEU A 14 -11.99 -0.19 11.37
N HIS A 15 -11.09 0.78 11.61
CA HIS A 15 -9.76 0.49 12.16
C HIS A 15 -9.79 0.08 13.63
N LYS A 16 -10.76 0.55 14.43
CA LYS A 16 -10.96 0.08 15.81
C LYS A 16 -11.22 -1.43 15.91
N ASN A 17 -11.75 -2.05 14.85
CA ASN A 17 -12.05 -3.49 14.83
C ASN A 17 -10.99 -4.34 14.10
N ASN A 18 -9.93 -3.73 13.58
CA ASN A 18 -8.89 -4.39 12.79
C ASN A 18 -9.47 -5.22 11.62
N GLU A 19 -10.42 -4.64 10.88
CA GLU A 19 -11.07 -5.25 9.73
C GLU A 19 -10.53 -4.69 8.42
N LEU A 20 -10.30 -5.57 7.44
CA LEU A 20 -9.96 -5.23 6.07
C LEU A 20 -11.22 -5.02 5.25
N GLN A 21 -11.22 -3.96 4.45
CA GLN A 21 -12.25 -3.70 3.46
C GLN A 21 -11.72 -3.99 2.06
N LEU A 22 -12.34 -4.96 1.40
CA LEU A 22 -11.89 -5.47 0.11
C LEU A 22 -12.95 -5.22 -0.96
N LEU A 23 -12.66 -4.39 -1.96
CA LEU A 23 -13.54 -4.26 -3.12
C LEU A 23 -13.40 -5.51 -3.97
N CYS A 24 -14.46 -6.31 -4.05
CA CYS A 24 -14.52 -7.46 -4.95
C CYS A 24 -14.84 -7.04 -6.37
N PHE A 25 -14.18 -7.67 -7.34
CA PHE A 25 -14.36 -7.41 -8.77
C PHE A 25 -14.14 -8.68 -9.60
N ARG A 26 -14.50 -8.63 -10.89
CA ARG A 26 -14.20 -9.69 -11.86
C ARG A 26 -13.43 -9.15 -13.07
N LEU A 27 -12.85 -10.09 -13.81
CA LEU A 27 -12.12 -9.85 -15.07
C LEU A 27 -12.84 -10.42 -16.30
N GLY A 28 -14.05 -10.96 -16.10
CA GLY A 28 -14.91 -11.45 -17.16
C GLY A 28 -16.23 -11.96 -16.60
N LYS A 29 -17.21 -12.11 -17.49
CA LYS A 29 -18.56 -12.58 -17.15
C LYS A 29 -18.53 -13.94 -16.46
N ASN A 30 -19.10 -14.02 -15.26
CA ASN A 30 -19.17 -15.23 -14.44
C ASN A 30 -17.81 -15.93 -14.21
N LYS A 31 -16.71 -15.16 -14.20
CA LYS A 31 -15.36 -15.65 -13.90
C LYS A 31 -15.01 -15.51 -12.43
N ASP A 32 -13.77 -15.85 -12.07
CA ASP A 32 -13.24 -15.78 -10.71
C ASP A 32 -13.41 -14.40 -10.06
N LEU A 33 -13.50 -14.39 -8.73
CA LEU A 33 -13.54 -13.18 -7.92
C LEU A 33 -12.14 -12.81 -7.48
N TYR A 34 -11.85 -11.52 -7.64
CA TYR A 34 -10.65 -10.88 -7.16
C TYR A 34 -11.04 -9.78 -6.18
N ALA A 35 -10.09 -9.32 -5.38
CA ALA A 35 -10.29 -8.14 -4.58
C ALA A 35 -9.04 -7.31 -4.40
N VAL A 36 -9.22 -6.04 -4.09
CA VAL A 36 -8.15 -5.15 -3.63
C VAL A 36 -8.63 -4.40 -2.40
N ASN A 37 -7.70 -3.98 -1.54
CA ASN A 37 -8.02 -3.10 -0.45
C ASN A 37 -8.66 -1.79 -0.96
N VAL A 38 -9.83 -1.45 -0.40
CA VAL A 38 -10.56 -0.21 -0.67
C VAL A 38 -9.72 1.03 -0.38
N PHE A 39 -8.80 0.97 0.58
CA PHE A 39 -7.93 2.08 0.92
C PHE A 39 -6.93 2.48 -0.18
N LYS A 40 -6.70 1.61 -1.17
CA LYS A 40 -5.89 1.89 -2.35
C LYS A 40 -6.72 2.38 -3.53
N ILE A 41 -8.03 2.50 -3.36
CA ILE A 41 -8.99 2.89 -4.40
C ILE A 41 -9.55 4.27 -4.05
N ARG A 42 -9.39 5.21 -4.97
CA ARG A 42 -10.02 6.52 -4.87
C ARG A 42 -11.49 6.47 -5.28
N GLU A 43 -11.79 5.85 -6.42
CA GLU A 43 -13.15 5.69 -6.94
C GLU A 43 -13.21 4.62 -8.04
N VAL A 44 -14.41 4.11 -8.33
CA VAL A 44 -14.69 3.28 -9.50
C VAL A 44 -15.59 4.06 -10.44
N VAL A 45 -15.17 4.24 -11.69
CA VAL A 45 -15.87 5.04 -12.69
C VAL A 45 -16.24 4.23 -13.93
N LYS A 46 -17.36 4.61 -14.55
CA LYS A 46 -17.67 4.20 -15.92
C LYS A 46 -17.02 5.19 -16.87
N TYR A 47 -16.00 4.74 -17.60
CA TYR A 47 -15.24 5.57 -18.52
C TYR A 47 -15.78 5.42 -19.95
N HIS A 48 -16.19 6.56 -20.49
CA HIS A 48 -16.76 6.69 -21.84
C HIS A 48 -15.85 7.50 -22.78
N GLY A 49 -14.73 8.01 -22.27
CA GLY A 49 -13.83 8.88 -23.01
C GLY A 49 -13.01 8.11 -24.05
N ASN A 50 -12.36 8.87 -24.93
CA ASN A 50 -11.38 8.30 -25.84
C ASN A 50 -10.12 7.90 -25.07
N LEU A 51 -9.53 6.79 -25.48
CA LEU A 51 -8.22 6.36 -25.00
C LEU A 51 -7.14 6.97 -25.88
N THR A 52 -6.21 7.72 -25.28
CA THR A 52 -5.02 8.21 -25.99
C THR A 52 -3.97 7.11 -25.96
N ILE A 53 -3.78 6.41 -27.07
CA ILE A 53 -2.80 5.32 -27.17
C ILE A 53 -1.39 5.92 -27.14
N ILE A 54 -0.55 5.45 -26.21
CA ILE A 54 0.84 5.91 -26.05
C ILE A 54 1.88 4.84 -26.38
N SER A 55 1.46 3.58 -26.48
CA SER A 55 2.33 2.46 -26.86
C SER A 55 1.61 1.58 -27.87
N HIS A 56 2.36 1.16 -28.88
CA HIS A 56 1.90 0.22 -29.90
C HIS A 56 2.54 -1.17 -29.72
N GLU A 57 3.26 -1.39 -28.61
CA GLU A 57 3.91 -2.67 -28.33
C GLU A 57 2.90 -3.73 -27.91
N ASN A 58 3.02 -4.93 -28.46
CA ASN A 58 2.08 -6.04 -28.21
C ASN A 58 2.13 -6.56 -26.76
N ASN A 59 3.23 -6.31 -26.06
CA ASN A 59 3.49 -6.68 -24.67
C ASN A 59 3.20 -5.54 -23.67
N SER A 60 2.74 -4.37 -24.14
CA SER A 60 2.46 -3.24 -23.25
C SER A 60 1.34 -3.57 -22.27
N LEU A 61 1.61 -3.28 -21.00
CA LEU A 61 0.61 -3.30 -19.92
C LEU A 61 -0.24 -2.03 -19.89
N VAL A 62 0.31 -0.91 -20.38
CA VAL A 62 -0.40 0.36 -20.49
C VAL A 62 -1.16 0.38 -21.81
N GLU A 63 -2.48 0.44 -21.72
CA GLU A 63 -3.38 0.53 -22.88
C GLU A 63 -3.36 1.93 -23.50
N GLY A 64 -3.13 2.95 -22.68
CA GLY A 64 -3.14 4.34 -23.07
C GLY A 64 -3.31 5.27 -21.88
N LEU A 65 -3.57 6.53 -22.17
CA LEU A 65 -3.91 7.55 -21.19
C LEU A 65 -5.40 7.88 -21.27
N ILE A 66 -6.03 8.01 -20.10
CA ILE A 66 -7.40 8.49 -19.94
C ILE A 66 -7.40 9.81 -19.21
N ILE A 67 -8.44 10.62 -19.41
CA ILE A 67 -8.59 11.91 -18.71
C ILE A 67 -9.78 11.81 -17.76
N ILE A 68 -9.54 12.01 -16.47
CA ILE A 68 -10.58 12.03 -15.44
C ILE A 68 -10.41 13.32 -14.63
N ARG A 69 -11.42 14.19 -14.68
CA ARG A 69 -11.41 15.51 -13.99
C ARG A 69 -10.12 16.30 -14.28
N GLU A 70 -9.76 16.44 -15.55
CA GLU A 70 -8.54 17.12 -16.04
C GLU A 70 -7.20 16.46 -15.64
N LEU A 71 -7.23 15.29 -15.00
CA LEU A 71 -6.02 14.52 -14.70
C LEU A 71 -5.80 13.46 -15.77
N THR A 72 -4.59 13.45 -16.35
CA THR A 72 -4.14 12.40 -17.26
C THR A 72 -3.65 11.21 -16.47
N ILE A 73 -4.33 10.08 -16.62
CA ILE A 73 -4.10 8.87 -15.84
C ILE A 73 -3.74 7.72 -16.78
N PRO A 74 -2.66 6.95 -16.53
CA PRO A 74 -2.36 5.75 -17.30
C PRO A 74 -3.39 4.66 -17.02
N LEU A 75 -3.91 4.06 -18.09
CA LEU A 75 -4.87 2.96 -18.02
C LEU A 75 -4.15 1.62 -18.22
N ILE A 76 -4.29 0.73 -17.24
CA ILE A 76 -3.74 -0.62 -17.24
C ILE A 76 -4.91 -1.61 -17.30
N ASP A 77 -4.77 -2.66 -18.12
CA ASP A 77 -5.74 -3.76 -18.15
C ASP A 77 -5.34 -4.85 -17.15
N MET A 78 -6.16 -5.04 -16.09
CA MET A 78 -5.87 -5.98 -15.02
C MET A 78 -5.69 -7.42 -15.55
N LYS A 79 -6.50 -7.82 -16.54
CA LYS A 79 -6.41 -9.17 -17.12
C LYS A 79 -5.11 -9.33 -17.89
N LYS A 80 -4.69 -8.35 -18.70
CA LYS A 80 -3.36 -8.37 -19.34
C LYS A 80 -2.24 -8.51 -18.32
N TRP A 81 -2.31 -7.74 -17.22
CA TRP A 81 -1.31 -7.84 -16.16
C TRP A 81 -1.23 -9.23 -15.56
N PHE A 82 -2.33 -9.94 -15.32
CA PHE A 82 -2.27 -11.33 -14.85
C PHE A 82 -1.49 -12.27 -15.79
N TYR A 83 -1.59 -12.05 -17.11
CA TYR A 83 -0.87 -12.85 -18.11
C TYR A 83 0.54 -12.38 -18.43
N TYR A 84 0.96 -11.21 -17.95
CA TYR A 84 2.32 -10.71 -18.09
C TYR A 84 3.33 -11.57 -17.34
N ASP A 85 4.53 -11.69 -17.89
CA ASP A 85 5.63 -12.39 -17.26
C ASP A 85 6.91 -11.61 -17.50
N SER A 86 7.56 -11.17 -16.43
CA SER A 86 8.80 -10.39 -16.49
C SER A 86 9.95 -11.18 -17.15
N GLN A 87 9.89 -12.52 -17.12
CA GLN A 87 10.85 -13.41 -17.79
C GLN A 87 10.55 -13.62 -19.27
N ASN A 88 9.31 -13.36 -19.71
CA ASN A 88 8.89 -13.49 -21.11
C ASN A 88 8.26 -12.19 -21.62
N LYS A 89 9.11 -11.17 -21.77
CA LYS A 89 8.71 -9.84 -22.24
C LYS A 89 8.12 -9.83 -23.66
N ASN A 90 8.32 -10.87 -24.47
CA ASN A 90 7.83 -10.91 -25.85
C ASN A 90 6.43 -11.52 -26.00
N LYS A 91 5.81 -11.95 -24.89
CA LYS A 91 4.46 -12.51 -24.90
C LYS A 91 3.46 -11.48 -25.41
N ASP A 92 2.69 -11.83 -26.43
CA ASP A 92 1.60 -11.01 -26.93
C ASP A 92 0.47 -10.95 -25.89
N LEU A 93 0.20 -9.75 -25.38
CA LEU A 93 -0.82 -9.52 -24.37
C LEU A 93 -2.18 -9.10 -24.96
N ARG A 94 -2.26 -8.79 -26.26
CA ARG A 94 -3.50 -8.33 -26.90
C ARG A 94 -4.69 -9.29 -26.71
N PRO A 95 -4.52 -10.63 -26.77
CA PRO A 95 -5.63 -11.57 -26.55
C PRO A 95 -6.20 -11.57 -25.12
N TYR A 96 -5.46 -11.02 -24.16
CA TYR A 96 -5.84 -11.04 -22.75
C TYR A 96 -6.51 -9.75 -22.28
N ARG A 97 -6.88 -8.86 -23.20
CA ARG A 97 -7.68 -7.68 -22.86
C ARG A 97 -9.03 -8.09 -22.27
N ILE A 98 -9.56 -7.26 -21.38
CA ILE A 98 -10.95 -7.38 -20.92
C ILE A 98 -11.87 -6.94 -22.05
N GLU A 99 -12.73 -7.85 -22.49
CA GLU A 99 -13.76 -7.58 -23.47
C GLU A 99 -15.02 -7.11 -22.75
N LYS A 100 -15.56 -5.98 -23.21
CA LYS A 100 -16.85 -5.45 -22.74
C LYS A 100 -17.98 -5.91 -23.66
N GLU A 101 -19.20 -5.98 -23.14
CA GLU A 101 -20.35 -6.22 -24.02
C GLU A 101 -20.58 -5.00 -24.92
N LYS A 102 -21.15 -5.26 -26.11
CA LYS A 102 -21.30 -4.21 -27.13
C LYS A 102 -22.26 -3.13 -26.61
N GLY A 103 -21.76 -1.91 -26.46
CA GLY A 103 -22.52 -0.77 -25.96
C GLY A 103 -22.33 -0.49 -24.46
N GLU A 104 -21.51 -1.26 -23.76
CA GLU A 104 -21.13 -0.98 -22.37
C GLU A 104 -19.89 -0.09 -22.26
N ASP A 105 -19.76 0.57 -21.13
CA ASP A 105 -18.62 1.43 -20.78
C ASP A 105 -17.49 0.61 -20.18
N ASP A 106 -16.27 1.12 -20.28
CA ASP A 106 -15.16 0.54 -19.52
C ASP A 106 -15.39 0.83 -18.03
N ILE A 107 -15.30 -0.19 -17.18
CA ILE A 107 -15.26 0.01 -15.73
C ILE A 107 -13.80 0.16 -15.32
N VAL A 108 -13.46 1.35 -14.82
CA VAL A 108 -12.10 1.71 -14.44
C VAL A 108 -12.06 2.01 -12.95
N MET A 109 -11.22 1.28 -12.24
CA MET A 109 -10.90 1.52 -10.84
C MET A 109 -9.72 2.49 -10.77
N ILE A 110 -9.91 3.64 -10.16
CA ILE A 110 -8.87 4.64 -9.95
C ILE A 110 -8.15 4.30 -8.67
N CYS A 111 -6.93 3.80 -8.80
CA CYS A 111 -6.09 3.43 -7.67
C CYS A 111 -5.10 4.53 -7.36
N GLU A 112 -4.86 4.74 -6.07
CA GLU A 112 -3.87 5.68 -5.57
C GLU A 112 -3.03 5.00 -4.49
N PHE A 113 -1.74 4.84 -4.76
CA PHE A 113 -0.80 4.21 -3.82
C PHE A 113 0.63 4.64 -4.16
N SER A 114 1.48 4.78 -3.14
CA SER A 114 2.85 5.30 -3.29
C SER A 114 2.95 6.60 -4.10
N ARG A 115 1.95 7.50 -3.96
CA ARG A 115 1.81 8.77 -4.72
C ARG A 115 1.58 8.61 -6.23
N TRP A 116 1.39 7.39 -6.72
CA TRP A 116 0.99 7.13 -8.10
C TRP A 116 -0.52 7.06 -8.21
N THR A 117 -1.08 7.70 -9.23
CA THR A 117 -2.48 7.53 -9.62
C THR A 117 -2.54 6.76 -10.93
N ILE A 118 -3.21 5.60 -10.90
CA ILE A 118 -3.39 4.74 -12.09
C ILE A 118 -4.86 4.37 -12.27
N GLY A 119 -5.27 4.17 -13.52
CA GLY A 119 -6.55 3.61 -13.87
C GLY A 119 -6.38 2.12 -14.14
N VAL A 120 -7.18 1.29 -13.50
CA VAL A 120 -7.14 -0.16 -13.68
C VAL A 120 -8.48 -0.63 -14.25
N ARG A 121 -8.47 -1.09 -15.50
CA ARG A 121 -9.66 -1.64 -16.15
C ARG A 121 -10.01 -2.98 -15.51
N ILE A 122 -11.27 -3.12 -15.11
CA ILE A 122 -11.88 -4.35 -14.61
C ILE A 122 -13.15 -4.65 -15.43
N TYR A 123 -13.68 -5.87 -15.34
CA TYR A 123 -14.92 -6.22 -16.04
C TYR A 123 -16.14 -5.70 -15.27
N GLU A 124 -16.18 -5.94 -13.96
CA GLU A 124 -17.22 -5.41 -13.07
C GLU A 124 -16.67 -5.21 -11.67
N ALA A 125 -17.16 -4.18 -10.98
CA ALA A 125 -17.05 -4.07 -9.53
C ALA A 125 -18.31 -4.70 -8.91
N ASP A 126 -18.14 -5.52 -7.88
CA ASP A 126 -19.23 -6.25 -7.23
C ASP A 126 -19.57 -5.60 -5.87
N ARG A 127 -19.01 -6.11 -4.77
CA ARG A 127 -19.30 -5.64 -3.40
C ARG A 127 -18.04 -5.45 -2.59
N ILE A 128 -18.12 -4.60 -1.57
CA ILE A 128 -17.09 -4.49 -0.54
C ILE A 128 -17.32 -5.60 0.50
N LEU A 129 -16.29 -6.39 0.77
CA LEU A 129 -16.25 -7.34 1.87
C LEU A 129 -15.53 -6.73 3.07
N SER A 130 -16.13 -6.81 4.25
CA SER A 130 -15.41 -6.62 5.52
C SER A 130 -14.92 -7.98 6.01
N LYS A 131 -13.62 -8.12 6.27
CA LYS A 131 -13.00 -9.36 6.74
C LYS A 131 -12.03 -9.08 7.87
N LYS A 132 -12.04 -9.90 8.91
CA LYS A 132 -10.95 -9.86 9.90
C LYS A 132 -9.69 -10.46 9.30
N TRP A 133 -8.52 -9.98 9.75
CA TRP A 133 -7.23 -10.56 9.35
C TRP A 133 -7.14 -12.07 9.59
N THR A 134 -7.78 -12.58 10.64
CA THR A 134 -7.84 -14.02 10.96
C THR A 134 -8.65 -14.85 9.97
N GLU A 135 -9.49 -14.22 9.14
CA GLU A 135 -10.26 -14.88 8.07
C GLU A 135 -9.51 -14.87 6.73
N MET A 136 -8.29 -14.33 6.69
CA MET A 136 -7.45 -14.36 5.50
C MET A 136 -6.57 -15.59 5.51
N GLU A 137 -6.58 -16.31 4.40
CA GLU A 137 -5.60 -17.34 4.13
C GLU A 137 -4.41 -16.66 3.43
N GLN A 138 -3.31 -16.45 4.15
CA GLN A 138 -2.07 -15.97 3.53
C GLN A 138 -1.66 -16.97 2.45
N SER A 139 -1.23 -16.45 1.29
CA SER A 139 -0.73 -17.28 0.19
C SER A 139 0.65 -17.86 0.53
N ALA A 140 0.71 -18.76 1.51
CA ALA A 140 1.92 -19.52 1.80
C ALA A 140 2.17 -20.53 0.67
N GLY A 141 3.07 -20.18 -0.25
CA GLY A 141 3.92 -21.16 -0.93
C GLY A 141 3.28 -22.12 -1.94
N LEU A 142 2.18 -21.78 -2.62
CA LEU A 142 1.65 -22.58 -3.73
C LEU A 142 1.95 -21.93 -5.09
N GLY A 143 3.18 -22.16 -5.59
CA GLY A 143 3.50 -22.11 -7.03
C GLY A 143 4.66 -21.19 -7.43
N GLY A 144 5.82 -21.79 -7.71
CA GLY A 144 6.83 -21.40 -8.71
C GLY A 144 7.24 -19.92 -8.87
N SER A 145 8.53 -19.66 -8.64
CA SER A 145 9.24 -18.40 -8.91
C SER A 145 8.86 -17.23 -8.02
N ALA A 146 9.73 -16.94 -7.06
CA ALA A 146 9.69 -15.84 -6.09
C ALA A 146 9.61 -14.40 -6.69
N GLY A 147 9.37 -14.25 -8.00
CA GLY A 147 9.31 -12.96 -8.70
C GLY A 147 7.98 -12.63 -9.39
N ASN A 148 7.00 -13.55 -9.42
CA ASN A 148 5.75 -13.35 -10.18
C ASN A 148 4.48 -13.50 -9.33
N ASN A 149 4.61 -13.39 -8.00
CA ASN A 149 3.45 -13.50 -7.11
C ASN A 149 2.61 -12.22 -7.15
N LYS A 150 1.49 -12.27 -7.89
CA LYS A 150 0.55 -11.16 -8.10
C LYS A 150 -0.57 -11.11 -7.05
N LEU A 151 -0.57 -12.07 -6.12
CA LEU A 151 -1.61 -12.26 -5.12
C LEU A 151 -1.01 -12.14 -3.72
N VAL A 152 -1.64 -11.32 -2.89
CA VAL A 152 -1.23 -11.13 -1.48
C VAL A 152 -1.79 -12.27 -0.62
N SER A 153 -3.07 -12.57 -0.78
CA SER A 153 -3.80 -13.51 0.09
C SER A 153 -5.07 -14.01 -0.59
N ARG A 154 -5.79 -14.90 0.10
CA ARG A 154 -7.08 -15.43 -0.33
C ARG A 154 -8.09 -15.30 0.81
N THR A 155 -9.36 -15.17 0.45
CA THR A 155 -10.48 -15.20 1.41
C THR A 155 -11.71 -15.83 0.75
N ARG A 156 -12.84 -15.87 1.46
CA ARG A 156 -14.10 -16.42 0.95
C ARG A 156 -15.18 -15.35 0.86
N TYR A 157 -15.89 -15.39 -0.25
CA TYR A 157 -17.11 -14.62 -0.47
C TYR A 157 -18.28 -15.18 0.38
N PHE A 158 -19.41 -14.47 0.41
CA PHE A 158 -20.59 -14.86 1.21
C PHE A 158 -21.14 -16.25 0.87
N ASP A 159 -20.98 -16.69 -0.38
CA ASP A 159 -21.41 -18.01 -0.86
C ASP A 159 -20.30 -19.07 -0.84
N GLY A 160 -19.18 -18.77 -0.18
CA GLY A 160 -18.04 -19.67 -0.03
C GLY A 160 -17.06 -19.69 -1.21
N ARG A 161 -17.36 -18.98 -2.31
CA ARG A 161 -16.42 -18.85 -3.44
C ARG A 161 -15.10 -18.22 -3.00
N LEU A 162 -14.01 -18.69 -3.59
CA LEU A 162 -12.68 -18.16 -3.34
C LEU A 162 -12.56 -16.75 -3.94
N VAL A 163 -12.02 -15.83 -3.15
CA VAL A 163 -11.67 -14.47 -3.56
C VAL A 163 -10.17 -14.32 -3.43
N GLN A 164 -9.53 -13.86 -4.50
CA GLN A 164 -8.08 -13.67 -4.55
C GLN A 164 -7.72 -12.20 -4.38
N VAL A 165 -6.99 -11.87 -3.32
CA VAL A 165 -6.56 -10.49 -3.05
C VAL A 165 -5.33 -10.17 -3.88
N VAL A 166 -5.44 -9.12 -4.69
CA VAL A 166 -4.47 -8.72 -5.69
C VAL A 166 -3.46 -7.75 -5.12
N ASP A 167 -2.20 -7.95 -5.48
CA ASP A 167 -1.11 -7.02 -5.19
C ASP A 167 -1.01 -5.94 -6.28
N ILE A 168 -1.73 -4.83 -6.09
CA ILE A 168 -1.67 -3.70 -7.03
C ILE A 168 -0.30 -2.97 -6.95
N GLU A 169 0.47 -3.09 -5.86
CA GLU A 169 1.82 -2.53 -5.81
C GLU A 169 2.76 -3.28 -6.75
N LYS A 170 2.65 -4.60 -6.78
CA LYS A 170 3.38 -5.43 -7.76
C LYS A 170 3.04 -5.04 -9.20
N MET A 171 1.78 -4.67 -9.47
CA MET A 171 1.36 -4.16 -10.78
C MET A 171 2.11 -2.90 -11.15
N LEU A 172 2.25 -1.93 -10.24
CA LEU A 172 2.97 -0.69 -10.53
C LEU A 172 4.43 -0.95 -10.90
N ILE A 173 5.09 -1.86 -10.18
CA ILE A 173 6.48 -2.24 -10.48
C ILE A 173 6.59 -2.96 -11.83
N ASP A 174 5.64 -3.84 -12.18
CA ASP A 174 5.63 -4.50 -13.49
C ASP A 174 5.40 -3.51 -14.64
N VAL A 175 4.56 -2.51 -14.42
CA VAL A 175 4.19 -1.51 -15.42
C VAL A 175 5.27 -0.43 -15.56
N PHE A 176 5.90 -0.03 -14.46
CA PHE A 176 6.89 1.04 -14.38
C PHE A 176 8.16 0.56 -13.67
N PRO A 177 8.99 -0.29 -14.30
CA PRO A 177 10.15 -0.91 -13.65
C PRO A 177 11.20 0.08 -13.14
N TRP A 178 11.31 1.26 -13.76
CA TRP A 178 12.26 2.31 -13.38
C TRP A 178 12.03 2.84 -11.96
N ILE A 179 10.86 2.59 -11.34
CA ILE A 179 10.60 2.93 -9.94
C ILE A 179 11.58 2.21 -9.01
N GLU A 180 11.98 0.96 -9.33
CA GLU A 180 12.99 0.26 -8.55
C GLU A 180 14.38 0.86 -8.77
N ASP A 181 14.73 1.20 -10.01
CA ASP A 181 16.01 1.83 -10.34
C ASP A 181 16.20 3.19 -9.63
N GLU A 182 15.14 4.01 -9.58
CA GLU A 182 15.12 5.27 -8.83
C GLU A 182 15.34 5.03 -7.34
N LYS A 183 14.65 4.06 -6.74
CA LYS A 183 14.86 3.69 -5.33
C LYS A 183 16.29 3.23 -5.05
N HIS A 184 16.89 2.44 -5.96
CA HIS A 184 18.28 2.03 -5.84
C HIS A 184 19.25 3.22 -5.92
N SER A 185 19.03 4.14 -6.86
CA SER A 185 19.83 5.36 -6.98
C SER A 185 19.72 6.26 -5.74
N ASP A 186 18.51 6.43 -5.21
CA ASP A 186 18.24 7.21 -4.01
C ASP A 186 18.93 6.60 -2.78
N LEU A 187 18.94 5.27 -2.67
CA LEU A 187 19.66 4.57 -1.61
C LEU A 187 21.16 4.89 -1.65
N GLU A 188 21.78 4.98 -2.84
CA GLU A 188 23.20 5.32 -2.98
C GLU A 188 23.56 6.75 -2.58
N THR A 189 22.60 7.67 -2.61
CA THR A 189 22.82 9.07 -2.31
C THR A 189 22.43 9.47 -0.88
N LEU A 190 22.17 8.48 0.00
CA LEU A 190 21.89 8.71 1.40
C LEU A 190 23.13 9.20 2.16
N SER A 191 22.92 10.16 3.06
CA SER A 191 23.96 10.66 3.97
C SER A 191 23.75 10.12 5.37
N LYS A 192 24.84 9.84 6.10
CA LYS A 192 24.77 9.46 7.51
C LYS A 192 24.13 10.58 8.34
N ILE A 193 23.42 10.18 9.39
CA ILE A 193 22.77 11.05 10.36
C ILE A 193 23.36 10.71 11.73
N HIS A 194 23.80 11.73 12.45
CA HIS A 194 24.40 11.55 13.77
C HIS A 194 23.32 11.65 14.84
N SER A 195 22.92 10.49 15.38
CA SER A 195 22.03 10.43 16.54
C SER A 195 22.37 9.21 17.41
N ASN A 196 22.20 9.36 18.72
CA ASN A 196 22.33 8.25 19.67
C ASN A 196 20.98 7.57 19.97
N GLN A 197 19.89 8.19 19.55
CA GLN A 197 18.54 7.69 19.77
C GLN A 197 18.20 6.54 18.83
N CYS A 198 17.25 5.71 19.26
CA CYS A 198 16.78 4.54 18.56
C CYS A 198 15.49 4.83 17.77
N VAL A 199 15.40 4.26 16.57
CA VAL A 199 14.16 4.17 15.78
C VAL A 199 13.45 2.86 16.11
N LEU A 200 12.17 2.90 16.47
CA LEU A 200 11.34 1.69 16.46
C LEU A 200 10.65 1.58 15.10
N LEU A 201 10.77 0.43 14.44
CA LEU A 201 10.16 0.17 13.13
C LEU A 201 9.14 -0.96 13.24
N ALA A 202 7.91 -0.77 12.76
CA ALA A 202 6.93 -1.83 12.63
C ALA A 202 6.39 -1.95 11.19
N ASP A 203 6.51 -3.14 10.62
CA ASP A 203 5.91 -3.53 9.34
C ASP A 203 5.73 -5.07 9.32
N ASP A 204 4.62 -5.57 8.78
CA ASP A 204 4.33 -7.01 8.74
C ASP A 204 4.94 -7.71 7.52
N SER A 205 5.44 -6.95 6.55
CA SER A 205 6.12 -7.47 5.37
C SER A 205 7.61 -7.66 5.63
N PRO A 206 8.13 -8.90 5.60
CA PRO A 206 9.57 -9.15 5.79
C PRO A 206 10.45 -8.47 4.74
N SER A 207 9.94 -8.29 3.51
CA SER A 207 10.68 -7.59 2.44
C SER A 207 10.77 -6.09 2.69
N VAL A 208 9.71 -5.49 3.26
CA VAL A 208 9.71 -4.08 3.66
C VAL A 208 10.64 -3.87 4.84
N LEU A 209 10.54 -4.67 5.91
CA LEU A 209 11.45 -4.59 7.05
C LEU A 209 12.92 -4.65 6.59
N LYS A 210 13.26 -5.61 5.72
CA LYS A 210 14.62 -5.71 5.17
C LYS A 210 15.06 -4.46 4.41
N THR A 211 14.18 -3.89 3.60
CA THR A 211 14.47 -2.64 2.87
C THR A 211 14.68 -1.47 3.83
N MET A 212 13.83 -1.34 4.84
CA MET A 212 13.94 -0.30 5.86
C MET A 212 15.21 -0.44 6.71
N GLN A 213 15.57 -1.66 7.11
CA GLN A 213 16.84 -1.96 7.80
C GLN A 213 18.04 -1.46 6.97
N MET A 214 18.10 -1.81 5.69
CA MET A 214 19.18 -1.35 4.80
C MET A 214 19.26 0.18 4.72
N ILE A 215 18.12 0.87 4.67
CA ILE A 215 18.06 2.34 4.64
C ILE A 215 18.56 2.91 5.97
N LEU A 216 18.03 2.45 7.10
CA LEU A 216 18.40 2.93 8.44
C LEU A 216 19.87 2.64 8.78
N ASP A 217 20.39 1.47 8.40
CA ASP A 217 21.80 1.10 8.53
C ASP A 217 22.71 2.03 7.70
N LYS A 218 22.29 2.39 6.49
CA LYS A 218 23.03 3.32 5.62
C LYS A 218 23.02 4.74 6.17
N LEU A 219 21.93 5.16 6.81
CA LEU A 219 21.84 6.39 7.59
C LEU A 219 22.67 6.34 8.88
N GLY A 220 23.06 5.15 9.34
CA GLY A 220 23.88 4.96 10.54
C GLY A 220 23.12 5.15 11.86
N VAL A 221 21.79 5.01 11.85
CA VAL A 221 20.93 5.15 13.03
C VAL A 221 20.63 3.80 13.65
N LYS A 222 20.51 3.75 14.99
CA LYS A 222 20.10 2.53 15.69
C LYS A 222 18.62 2.28 15.46
N HIS A 223 18.25 1.02 15.31
CA HIS A 223 16.85 0.63 15.14
C HIS A 223 16.52 -0.69 15.85
N ILE A 224 15.24 -0.87 16.16
CA ILE A 224 14.64 -2.12 16.63
C ILE A 224 13.38 -2.37 15.81
N ASP A 225 13.30 -3.56 15.23
CA ASP A 225 12.27 -3.90 14.25
C ASP A 225 11.23 -4.85 14.84
N PHE A 226 9.98 -4.66 14.42
CA PHE A 226 8.81 -5.39 14.87
C PHE A 226 7.99 -5.85 13.66
N ILE A 227 7.42 -7.06 13.76
CA ILE A 227 6.63 -7.67 12.68
C ILE A 227 5.15 -7.25 12.70
N ASN A 228 4.74 -6.44 13.69
CA ASN A 228 3.41 -5.86 13.79
C ASN A 228 3.39 -4.78 14.88
N GLY A 229 2.31 -4.00 14.93
CA GLY A 229 2.16 -2.95 15.94
C GLY A 229 2.05 -3.47 17.37
N LYS A 230 1.62 -4.72 17.57
CA LYS A 230 1.41 -5.29 18.91
C LYS A 230 2.75 -5.55 19.59
N THR A 231 3.68 -6.20 18.91
CA THR A 231 5.03 -6.47 19.43
C THR A 231 5.82 -5.17 19.67
N LEU A 232 5.61 -4.14 18.83
CA LEU A 232 6.14 -2.80 19.08
C LEU A 232 5.58 -2.20 20.38
N LEU A 233 4.26 -2.24 20.58
CA LEU A 233 3.60 -1.69 21.78
C LEU A 233 4.00 -2.47 23.04
N GLU A 234 4.10 -3.80 22.96
CA GLU A 234 4.58 -4.65 24.05
C GLU A 234 6.00 -4.28 24.48
N HIS A 235 6.90 -4.02 23.52
CA HIS A 235 8.24 -3.54 23.81
C HIS A 235 8.22 -2.13 24.41
N LEU A 236 7.50 -1.19 23.79
CA LEU A 236 7.48 0.21 24.19
C LEU A 236 6.91 0.42 25.60
N PHE A 237 5.89 -0.36 25.98
CA PHE A 237 5.26 -0.29 27.31
C PHE A 237 5.84 -1.27 28.33
N ASN A 238 6.88 -2.02 27.97
CA ASN A 238 7.59 -2.85 28.93
C ASN A 238 8.26 -1.96 29.99
N PRO A 239 8.09 -2.22 31.30
CA PRO A 239 8.72 -1.43 32.36
C PRO A 239 10.25 -1.34 32.29
N THR A 240 10.91 -2.26 31.58
CA THR A 240 12.38 -2.25 31.43
C THR A 240 12.87 -1.44 30.23
N THR A 241 11.97 -0.97 29.37
CA THR A 241 12.33 -0.20 28.18
C THR A 241 12.67 1.24 28.54
N ASP A 242 13.87 1.68 28.17
CA ASP A 242 14.27 3.08 28.29
C ASP A 242 13.64 3.92 27.17
N VAL A 243 12.44 4.42 27.45
CA VAL A 243 11.67 5.27 26.53
C VAL A 243 12.42 6.55 26.15
N SER A 244 13.32 7.06 27.01
CA SER A 244 14.06 8.30 26.75
C SER A 244 15.07 8.19 25.61
N ASN A 245 15.51 6.96 25.32
CA ASN A 245 16.41 6.66 24.21
C ASN A 245 15.68 6.47 22.87
N ILE A 246 14.34 6.43 22.86
CA ILE A 246 13.56 6.28 21.63
C ILE A 246 13.32 7.67 21.04
N GLY A 247 13.87 7.90 19.85
CA GLY A 247 13.77 9.18 19.17
C GLY A 247 12.68 9.25 18.10
N LEU A 248 12.27 8.10 17.55
CA LEU A 248 11.31 8.04 16.45
C LEU A 248 10.63 6.67 16.39
N ILE A 249 9.34 6.66 16.08
CA ILE A 249 8.60 5.45 15.68
C ILE A 249 8.24 5.58 14.20
N ILE A 250 8.57 4.56 13.41
CA ILE A 250 8.12 4.41 12.03
C ILE A 250 7.19 3.18 12.00
N THR A 251 5.95 3.34 11.54
CA THR A 251 4.98 2.23 11.50
C THR A 251 4.21 2.22 10.19
N ASP A 252 3.97 1.02 9.65
CA ASP A 252 2.93 0.85 8.63
C ASP A 252 1.54 0.97 9.25
N LEU A 253 0.53 1.27 8.44
CA LEU A 253 -0.87 1.28 8.85
C LEU A 253 -1.50 -0.10 8.72
N GLU A 254 -1.17 -0.85 7.67
CA GLU A 254 -1.83 -2.10 7.30
C GLU A 254 -1.12 -3.32 7.90
N MET A 255 -1.25 -3.51 9.21
CA MET A 255 -0.65 -4.67 9.90
C MET A 255 -1.71 -5.55 10.59
N PRO A 256 -1.50 -6.88 10.66
CA PRO A 256 -2.30 -7.77 11.48
C PRO A 256 -2.08 -7.49 12.98
N GLU A 257 -2.97 -8.03 13.81
CA GLU A 257 -2.99 -7.87 15.27
C GLU A 257 -3.25 -6.43 15.74
N ALA A 258 -2.25 -5.56 15.69
CA ALA A 258 -2.40 -4.13 15.94
C ALA A 258 -1.88 -3.32 14.75
N SER A 259 -2.76 -2.49 14.19
CA SER A 259 -2.47 -1.60 13.06
C SER A 259 -1.66 -0.39 13.50
N GLY A 260 -1.03 0.31 12.55
CA GLY A 260 -0.36 1.58 12.83
C GLY A 260 -1.27 2.64 13.44
N PHE A 261 -2.57 2.61 13.12
CA PHE A 261 -3.57 3.46 13.75
C PHE A 261 -3.68 3.22 15.25
N GLU A 262 -3.68 1.96 15.68
CA GLU A 262 -3.70 1.61 17.10
C GLU A 262 -2.37 1.97 17.78
N VAL A 263 -1.24 1.78 17.09
CA VAL A 263 0.08 2.26 17.57
C VAL A 263 0.05 3.76 17.85
N ILE A 264 -0.35 4.58 16.86
CA ILE A 264 -0.42 6.03 17.01
C ILE A 264 -1.30 6.39 18.21
N LYS A 265 -2.50 5.82 18.28
CA LYS A 265 -3.47 6.12 19.33
C LYS A 265 -2.97 5.75 20.72
N GLN A 266 -2.39 4.56 20.91
CA GLN A 266 -1.91 4.14 22.22
C GLN A 266 -0.68 4.94 22.66
N VAL A 267 0.25 5.21 21.75
CA VAL A 267 1.47 5.99 22.04
C VAL A 267 1.12 7.44 22.38
N LYS A 268 0.28 8.09 21.57
CA LYS A 268 -0.10 9.49 21.79
C LYS A 268 -1.02 9.70 22.99
N ASN A 269 -1.70 8.66 23.48
CA ASN A 269 -2.54 8.74 24.70
C ASN A 269 -1.78 8.42 25.99
N ASN A 270 -0.53 7.94 25.92
CA ASN A 270 0.26 7.65 27.12
C ASN A 270 1.22 8.82 27.43
N PRO A 271 1.16 9.44 28.63
CA PRO A 271 2.01 10.57 29.00
C PRO A 271 3.52 10.32 28.84
N LEU A 272 4.00 9.08 29.03
CA LEU A 272 5.42 8.73 28.93
C LEU A 272 5.92 8.67 27.49
N THR A 273 5.06 8.30 26.53
CA THR A 273 5.46 8.05 25.14
C THR A 273 4.87 9.05 24.16
N SER A 274 3.92 9.90 24.58
CA SER A 274 3.19 10.85 23.74
C SER A 274 4.06 11.86 22.98
N LYS A 275 5.27 12.13 23.49
CA LYS A 275 6.24 13.04 22.87
C LYS A 275 7.11 12.39 21.79
N ILE A 276 7.11 11.06 21.69
CA ILE A 276 7.88 10.37 20.65
C ILE A 276 7.21 10.68 19.31
N PRO A 277 7.97 11.19 18.32
CA PRO A 277 7.42 11.42 16.99
C PRO A 277 7.07 10.08 16.34
N ILE A 278 5.93 10.04 15.66
CA ILE A 278 5.44 8.86 14.95
C ILE A 278 5.28 9.24 13.49
N VAL A 279 6.01 8.53 12.63
CA VAL A 279 5.92 8.66 11.18
C VAL A 279 5.24 7.43 10.62
N VAL A 280 4.22 7.67 9.80
CA VAL A 280 3.55 6.60 9.08
C VAL A 280 4.32 6.28 7.80
N ASN A 281 4.72 5.03 7.61
CA ASN A 281 5.36 4.52 6.40
C ASN A 281 4.40 3.54 5.71
N SER A 282 3.58 4.03 4.79
CA SER A 282 2.53 3.22 4.18
C SER A 282 2.49 3.37 2.66
N SER A 283 1.99 2.32 2.00
CA SER A 283 1.76 2.34 0.56
C SER A 283 0.39 2.92 0.22
N MET A 284 -0.53 2.92 1.18
CA MET A 284 -1.72 3.77 1.13
C MET A 284 -1.27 5.21 0.93
N SER A 285 -1.81 5.88 -0.07
CA SER A 285 -1.55 7.31 -0.27
C SER A 285 -2.84 8.05 -0.54
N GLY A 286 -2.74 9.37 -0.67
CA GLY A 286 -3.87 10.24 -0.93
C GLY A 286 -4.30 11.04 0.28
N SER A 287 -4.79 12.25 0.00
CA SER A 287 -5.14 13.26 1.01
C SER A 287 -5.99 12.71 2.16
N SER A 288 -7.00 11.89 1.86
CA SER A 288 -7.87 11.30 2.88
C SER A 288 -7.14 10.41 3.89
N ASN A 289 -6.20 9.58 3.43
CA ASN A 289 -5.41 8.69 4.30
C ASN A 289 -4.39 9.50 5.12
N GLU A 290 -3.77 10.50 4.52
CA GLU A 290 -2.85 11.41 5.23
C GLU A 290 -3.58 12.25 6.28
N ASP A 291 -4.73 12.83 5.94
CA ASP A 291 -5.58 13.59 6.85
C ASP A 291 -6.04 12.73 8.03
N MET A 292 -6.39 11.47 7.77
CA MET A 292 -6.76 10.50 8.80
C MET A 292 -5.59 10.22 9.76
N ALA A 293 -4.39 9.94 9.25
CA ALA A 293 -3.20 9.75 10.08
C ALA A 293 -2.87 11.01 10.91
N ARG A 294 -2.97 12.19 10.31
CA ARG A 294 -2.78 13.48 11.00
C ARG A 294 -3.84 13.72 12.08
N SER A 295 -5.09 13.32 11.85
CA SER A 295 -6.18 13.45 12.84
C SER A 295 -5.90 12.62 14.11
N LEU A 296 -5.17 11.51 13.97
CA LEU A 296 -4.71 10.68 15.08
C LEU A 296 -3.41 11.18 15.73
N LYS A 297 -2.89 12.33 15.27
CA LYS A 297 -1.66 12.97 15.72
C LYS A 297 -0.37 12.26 15.28
N ALA A 298 -0.36 11.58 14.14
CA ALA A 298 0.91 11.24 13.49
C ALA A 298 1.67 12.52 13.13
N ASP A 299 2.99 12.51 13.30
CA ASP A 299 3.86 13.68 13.09
C ASP A 299 4.25 13.84 11.61
N ASP A 300 4.32 12.73 10.87
CA ASP A 300 4.48 12.76 9.41
C ASP A 300 3.93 11.50 8.71
N PHE A 301 3.84 11.57 7.38
CA PHE A 301 3.41 10.48 6.50
C PHE A 301 4.36 10.38 5.30
N ILE A 302 4.91 9.20 5.06
CA ILE A 302 5.86 8.95 3.97
C ILE A 302 5.43 7.77 3.10
N SER A 303 5.85 7.82 1.84
CA SER A 303 5.63 6.72 0.90
C SER A 303 6.45 5.51 1.31
N LYS A 304 5.83 4.32 1.28
CA LYS A 304 6.43 3.07 1.74
C LYS A 304 7.83 2.84 1.19
N SER A 305 8.80 2.74 2.11
CA SER A 305 10.19 2.37 1.83
C SER A 305 10.89 3.29 0.82
N ASN A 306 10.50 4.57 0.74
CA ASN A 306 11.21 5.55 -0.10
C ASN A 306 12.46 6.06 0.65
N PRO A 307 13.69 5.84 0.14
CA PRO A 307 14.91 6.20 0.87
C PRO A 307 15.04 7.69 1.19
N LYS A 308 14.61 8.58 0.28
CA LYS A 308 14.70 10.03 0.47
C LYS A 308 13.72 10.55 1.51
N ASP A 309 12.48 10.05 1.47
CA ASP A 309 11.49 10.39 2.48
C ASP A 309 11.94 9.92 3.87
N ILE A 310 12.53 8.72 3.97
CA ILE A 310 13.04 8.18 5.24
C ILE A 310 14.22 9.03 5.76
N GLN A 311 15.19 9.35 4.90
CA GLN A 311 16.29 10.24 5.26
C GLN A 311 15.77 11.59 5.76
N ARG A 312 14.78 12.17 5.07
CA ARG A 312 14.17 13.45 5.44
C ARG A 312 13.56 13.38 6.85
N VAL A 313 12.76 12.37 7.16
CA VAL A 313 12.09 12.28 8.48
C VAL A 313 13.07 11.91 9.59
N VAL A 314 14.01 11.00 9.35
CA VAL A 314 15.04 10.65 10.33
C VAL A 314 15.89 11.88 10.64
N LYS A 315 16.25 12.66 9.62
CA LYS A 315 16.99 13.91 9.79
C LYS A 315 16.17 14.93 10.60
N GLN A 316 14.91 15.12 10.23
CA GLN A 316 14.01 16.06 10.89
C GLN A 316 13.81 15.78 12.39
N PHE A 317 13.71 14.50 12.78
CA PHE A 317 13.38 14.12 14.16
C PHE A 317 14.57 13.72 15.02
N LEU A 318 15.66 13.22 14.42
CA LEU A 318 16.81 12.69 15.15
C LEU A 318 18.11 13.48 14.98
N GLU A 319 18.24 14.32 13.95
CA GLU A 319 19.48 15.07 13.75
C GLU A 319 19.62 16.15 14.80
N LEU A 320 20.70 16.07 15.57
CA LEU A 320 21.07 17.11 16.53
C LEU A 320 21.49 18.37 15.75
N ALA A 321 20.89 19.50 16.12
CA ALA A 321 21.26 20.81 15.59
C ALA A 321 22.72 21.19 15.89
#